data_AF-A0A0U5JTG6-F1
#
_entry.id   AF-A0A0U5JTG6-F1
#
_cell.length_a   1.000
_cell.length_b   1.000
_cell.length_c   1.000
_cell.angle_alpha   90.00
_cell.angle_beta   90.00
_cell.angle_gamma   90.00
#
_symmetry.space_group_name_H-M   'P 1'
#
loop_
_entity.id
_entity.type
_entity.pdbx_description
1 polymer ?
#
loop_
_entity_poly.entity_id
_entity_poly.type
_entity_poly.pdbx_seq_one_letter_code
_entity_poly.pdbx_strand_id
1 'polypeptide(L)' 'MAELKDLTNHDSVRDQIGQYHNLISLTADSLQDLKARIKDLDNGNYNRELNAINQAQQHLYEALKDLEID' A
#
# COMPACT_ATOMS: atom_id res chain seq x y z
N MET A 1 -0.22 -33.20 -16.45
CA MET A 1 0.31 -32.04 -17.21
C MET A 1 -0.52 -30.77 -16.99
N ALA A 2 -1.86 -30.84 -16.97
CA ALA A 2 -2.70 -29.69 -16.63
C ALA A 2 -2.57 -29.26 -15.15
N GLU A 3 -2.62 -30.20 -14.20
CA GLU A 3 -2.50 -29.90 -12.75
C GLU A 3 -1.16 -29.24 -12.36
N LEU A 4 -0.05 -29.67 -12.97
CA LEU A 4 1.27 -29.09 -12.69
C LEU A 4 1.38 -27.63 -13.18
N LYS A 5 0.75 -27.33 -14.31
CA LYS A 5 0.73 -25.98 -14.89
C LYS A 5 -0.18 -25.05 -14.10
N ASP A 6 -1.29 -25.56 -13.56
CA ASP A 6 -2.20 -24.82 -12.67
C ASP A 6 -1.53 -24.47 -11.34
N LEU A 7 -0.79 -25.41 -10.74
CA LEU A 7 0.00 -25.15 -9.52
C LEU A 7 1.04 -24.06 -9.74
N THR A 8 1.77 -24.09 -10.87
CA THR A 8 2.79 -23.08 -11.19
C THR A 8 2.17 -21.69 -11.44
N ASN A 9 0.98 -21.64 -12.06
CA ASN A 9 0.24 -20.40 -12.27
C ASN A 9 -0.33 -19.83 -10.97
N HIS A 10 -0.81 -20.70 -10.08
CA HIS A 10 -1.35 -20.29 -8.78
C HIS A 10 -0.24 -19.72 -7.89
N ASP A 11 0.92 -20.35 -7.81
CA ASP A 11 2.08 -19.83 -7.10
C ASP A 11 2.54 -18.48 -7.70
N SER A 12 2.52 -18.35 -9.03
CA SER A 12 2.79 -17.08 -9.71
C SER A 12 1.79 -15.98 -9.36
N VAL A 13 0.50 -16.28 -9.18
CA VAL A 13 -0.52 -15.30 -8.81
C VAL A 13 -0.37 -14.91 -7.34
N ARG A 14 -0.12 -15.88 -6.45
CA ARG A 14 0.15 -15.62 -5.03
C ARG A 14 1.39 -14.76 -4.86
N ASP A 15 2.45 -15.03 -5.60
CA ASP A 15 3.68 -14.22 -5.60
C ASP A 15 3.43 -12.79 -6.09
N GLN A 16 2.64 -12.62 -7.15
CA GLN A 16 2.26 -11.30 -7.65
C GLN A 16 1.43 -10.52 -6.62
N ILE A 17 0.49 -11.18 -5.94
CA ILE A 17 -0.29 -10.55 -4.87
C ILE A 17 0.62 -10.14 -3.71
N GLY A 18 1.58 -10.98 -3.32
CA GLY A 18 2.60 -10.63 -2.33
C GLY A 18 3.45 -9.41 -2.73
N GLN A 19 3.83 -9.31 -4.01
CA GLN A 19 4.55 -8.14 -4.53
C GLN A 19 3.72 -6.86 -4.43
N TYR A 20 2.44 -6.90 -4.81
CA TYR A 20 1.54 -5.76 -4.68
C TYR A 20 1.29 -5.38 -3.22
N HIS A 21 1.10 -6.37 -2.35
CA HIS A 21 1.00 -6.16 -0.90
C HIS A 21 2.22 -5.39 -0.38
N ASN A 22 3.43 -5.81 -0.74
CA ASN A 22 4.66 -5.12 -0.33
C ASN A 22 4.74 -3.69 -0.89
N LEU A 23 4.37 -3.47 -2.14
CA LEU A 23 4.38 -2.14 -2.76
C LEU A 23 3.39 -1.18 -2.07
N ILE A 24 2.18 -1.65 -1.75
CA ILE A 24 1.16 -0.88 -1.06
C ILE A 24 1.65 -0.49 0.34
N SER A 25 2.28 -1.43 1.06
CA SER A 25 2.87 -1.20 2.38
C SER A 25 3.95 -0.11 2.34
N LEU A 26 4.92 -0.24 1.43
CA LEU A 26 5.98 0.77 1.24
C LEU A 26 5.43 2.15 0.88
N THR A 27 4.35 2.19 0.10
CA THR A 27 3.69 3.44 -0.27
C THR A 27 2.99 4.09 0.93
N ALA A 28 2.33 3.30 1.77
CA ALA A 28 1.69 3.78 2.99
C ALA A 28 2.72 4.37 3.98
N ASP A 29 3.87 3.72 4.14
CA ASP A 29 4.98 4.23 4.97
C ASP A 29 5.55 5.53 4.40
N SER A 30 5.74 5.59 3.07
CA SER A 30 6.22 6.81 2.40
C SER A 30 5.27 8.00 2.60
N LEU A 31 3.95 7.76 2.64
CA LEU A 31 2.95 8.79 2.94
C LEU A 31 3.00 9.24 4.40
N GLN A 32 3.26 8.32 5.34
CA GLN A 32 3.48 8.66 6.74
C GLN A 32 4.69 9.60 6.91
N ASP A 33 5.79 9.32 6.20
CA ASP A 33 6.98 10.17 6.20
C ASP A 33 6.71 11.54 5.60
N LEU A 34 5.96 11.60 4.48
CA LEU A 34 5.56 12.86 3.85
C LEU A 34 4.71 13.70 4.80
N LYS A 35 3.77 13.07 5.50
CA LYS A 35 2.93 13.74 6.52
C LYS A 35 3.76 14.32 7.65
N ALA A 36 4.79 13.61 8.12
CA ALA A 36 5.71 14.14 9.13
C ALA A 36 6.45 15.37 8.59
N ARG A 37 7.03 15.28 7.39
CA ARG A 37 7.72 16.41 6.74
C ARG A 37 6.84 17.64 6.59
N ILE A 38 5.58 17.48 6.20
CA ILE A 38 4.63 18.59 6.03
C ILE A 38 4.32 19.25 7.37
N LYS A 39 4.20 18.48 8.46
CA LYS A 39 3.96 19.02 9.81
C LYS A 39 5.15 19.82 10.35
N ASP A 40 6.35 19.51 9.90
CA ASP A 40 7.58 20.22 10.27
C ASP A 40 7.80 21.52 9.47
N LEU A 41 6.94 21.81 8.48
CA LEU A 41 7.02 23.05 7.71
C LEU A 41 6.39 24.22 8.50
N ASP A 42 7.21 25.22 8.83
CA ASP A 42 6.79 26.42 9.59
C ASP A 42 5.89 27.40 8.79
N ASN A 43 5.68 27.16 7.49
CA ASN A 43 5.30 28.21 6.54
C ASN A 43 3.94 28.02 5.84
N GLY A 44 2.95 27.39 6.46
CA GLY A 44 1.62 27.31 5.82
C GLY A 44 0.55 26.51 6.55
N ASN A 45 -0.70 26.69 6.09
CA ASN A 45 -1.80 25.82 6.44
C ASN A 45 -1.89 24.68 5.41
N TYR A 46 -1.40 23.50 5.78
CA TYR A 46 -1.40 22.31 4.93
C TYR A 46 -2.54 21.34 5.27
N ASN A 47 -3.64 21.80 5.88
CA ASN A 47 -4.71 20.91 6.32
C ASN A 47 -5.35 20.13 5.17
N ARG A 48 -5.40 20.71 3.96
CA ARG A 48 -5.95 20.04 2.78
C ARG A 48 -5.05 18.89 2.34
N GLU A 49 -3.75 19.13 2.27
CA GLU A 49 -2.72 18.17 1.90
C GLU A 49 -2.63 17.05 2.93
N LEU A 50 -2.61 17.40 4.22
CA LEU A 50 -2.60 16.43 5.33
C LEU A 50 -3.85 15.54 5.31
N ASN A 51 -5.03 16.11 5.02
CA ASN A 51 -6.26 15.32 4.88
C ASN A 51 -6.21 14.39 3.66
N ALA A 52 -5.72 14.87 2.52
CA ALA A 52 -5.56 14.03 1.33
C ALA A 52 -4.58 12.87 1.58
N ILE A 53 -3.46 13.12 2.26
CA ILE A 53 -2.49 12.09 2.64
C ILE A 53 -3.12 11.07 3.60
N ASN A 54 -3.87 11.53 4.60
CA ASN A 54 -4.57 10.62 5.52
C ASN A 54 -5.57 9.72 4.78
N GLN A 55 -6.34 10.26 3.85
CA GLN A 55 -7.29 9.48 3.04
C GLN A 55 -6.59 8.45 2.17
N ALA A 56 -5.52 8.85 1.47
CA ALA A 56 -4.74 7.93 0.65
C ALA A 56 -4.13 6.80 1.49
N GLN A 57 -3.53 7.14 2.64
CA GLN A 57 -2.95 6.17 3.57
C GLN A 57 -4.00 5.19 4.09
N GLN A 58 -5.21 5.68 4.43
CA GLN A 58 -6.32 4.82 4.86
C GLN A 58 -6.71 3.82 3.76
N HIS A 59 -6.88 4.27 2.51
CA HIS A 59 -7.22 3.37 1.41
C HIS A 59 -6.13 2.33 1.12
N LEU A 60 -4.86 2.67 1.32
CA LEU A 60 -3.77 1.70 1.20
C LEU A 60 -3.83 0.65 2.32
N TYR A 61 -4.13 1.03 3.56
CA TYR A 61 -4.32 0.07 4.66
C TYR A 61 -5.54 -0.84 4.45
N GLU A 62 -6.64 -0.30 3.91
CA GLU A 62 -7.80 -1.10 3.50
C GLU A 62 -7.41 -2.11 2.41
N ALA A 63 -6.68 -1.66 1.39
CA ALA A 63 -6.20 -2.53 0.32
C ALA A 63 -5.23 -3.62 0.81
N LEU A 64 -4.36 -3.31 1.79
CA LEU A 64 -3.46 -4.31 2.39
C LEU A 64 -4.27 -5.43 3.06
N LYS A 65 -5.26 -5.06 3.85
CA LYS A 65 -6.13 -6.00 4.55
C LYS A 65 -6.92 -6.88 3.58
N ASP A 66 -7.39 -6.31 2.47
CA ASP A 66 -8.12 -7.06 1.44
C ASP A 66 -7.21 -8.02 0.64
N LEU A 67 -5.89 -7.77 0.63
CA LEU A 67 -4.88 -8.61 -0.02
C LEU A 67 -4.18 -9.58 0.94
N GLU A 68 -4.57 -9.64 2.22
CA GLU A 68 -4.13 -10.71 3.12
C GLU A 68 -4.81 -12.02 2.70
N ILE A 69 -4.07 -12.84 1.96
CA ILE A 69 -4.52 -14.17 1.52
C ILE A 69 -3.89 -15.22 2.42
N ASP A 70 -4.72 -15.84 3.27
CA ASP A 70 -4.38 -17.02 4.08
C ASP A 70 -3.87 -18.20 3.20
#